data_AF-A0A836RL44-F1
#
_entry.id   AF-A0A836RL44-F1
#
_cell.length_a   1.000
_cell.length_b   1.000
_cell.length_c   1.000
_cell.angle_alpha   90.00
_cell.angle_beta   90.00
_cell.angle_gamma   90.00
#
_symmetry.space_group_name_H-M   'P 1'
#
loop_
_entity.id
_entity.type
_entity.pdbx_description
1 polymer ?
#
loop_
_entity_poly.entity_id
_entity_poly.type
_entity_poly.pdbx_seq_one_letter_code
_entity_poly.pdbx_strand_id
1 'polypeptide(L)'
;MLPEGAEPDGFEDDKGAIPIEIGGDEKNWAFAFWMMQLAARRDVRLSVSRAGQLQEVLLTPQPAKDWYLPNRGLRLEPLTTTLKSDSFVQAVAMGVRHTKNSLLDIYLTLRNLIGGLLSYKELHGPIGIARVAYEVSKEGLSKLLLFLGFLSVNLAVLNFLPIPVLDGGHMIFLAWEGIVRKRPSERVMVAATYLGMAFVLGLMLLVIYLDIFVHRLGID
;
A
#
# COMPACT_ATOMS: atom_id res chain seq x y z
N MET A 1 -16.63 -5.27 -13.97
CA MET A 1 -18.10 -5.17 -13.91
C MET A 1 -18.61 -6.39 -13.16
N LEU A 2 -19.35 -6.22 -12.07
CA LEU A 2 -20.00 -7.35 -11.40
C LEU A 2 -21.33 -7.66 -12.11
N PRO A 3 -21.71 -8.94 -12.25
CA PRO A 3 -22.95 -9.34 -12.92
C PRO A 3 -24.18 -8.83 -12.16
N GLU A 4 -25.25 -8.51 -12.91
CA GLU A 4 -26.55 -8.12 -12.35
C GLU A 4 -27.12 -9.25 -11.49
N GLY A 5 -27.32 -8.99 -10.20
CA GLY A 5 -27.84 -9.95 -9.22
C GLY A 5 -26.84 -10.42 -8.15
N ALA A 6 -25.58 -9.97 -8.18
CA ALA A 6 -24.66 -10.24 -7.07
C ALA A 6 -25.07 -9.44 -5.82
N GLU A 7 -25.48 -10.13 -4.76
CA GLU A 7 -25.63 -9.52 -3.44
C GLU A 7 -24.30 -8.88 -3.02
N PRO A 8 -24.31 -7.65 -2.46
CA PRO A 8 -23.08 -7.02 -2.00
C PRO A 8 -22.51 -7.90 -0.88
N ASP A 9 -21.32 -8.47 -1.12
CA ASP A 9 -20.56 -9.22 -0.11
C ASP A 9 -20.68 -8.50 1.24
N GLY A 10 -21.24 -9.21 2.22
CA GLY A 10 -21.54 -8.73 3.57
C GLY A 10 -20.28 -8.42 4.37
N PHE A 11 -19.55 -7.39 3.97
CA PHE A 11 -18.49 -6.79 4.75
C PHE A 11 -19.13 -5.89 5.82
N GLU A 12 -19.49 -6.50 6.94
CA GLU A 12 -19.77 -5.79 8.18
C GLU A 12 -18.43 -5.29 8.77
N ASP A 13 -18.18 -3.97 8.65
CA ASP A 13 -17.01 -3.34 9.24
C ASP A 13 -17.25 -3.12 10.75
N ASP A 14 -16.71 -4.04 11.57
CA ASP A 14 -16.77 -4.05 13.05
C ASP A 14 -16.09 -2.83 13.72
N LYS A 15 -15.60 -1.85 12.94
CA LYS A 15 -14.84 -0.69 13.45
C LYS A 15 -15.67 0.57 13.70
N GLY A 16 -16.99 0.50 13.52
CA GLY A 16 -17.88 1.63 13.77
C GLY A 16 -17.72 2.80 12.79
N ALA A 17 -18.67 3.73 12.81
CA ALA A 17 -18.62 4.91 11.96
C ALA A 17 -17.42 5.80 12.36
N ILE A 18 -16.56 6.16 11.40
CA ILE A 18 -15.48 7.13 11.62
C ILE A 18 -16.07 8.53 11.47
N PRO A 19 -16.22 9.33 12.54
CA PRO A 19 -16.72 10.69 12.42
C PRO A 19 -15.66 11.57 11.76
N ILE A 20 -16.04 12.26 10.68
CA ILE A 20 -15.19 13.23 10.00
C ILE A 20 -15.84 14.60 10.13
N GLU A 21 -15.24 15.46 10.96
CA GLU A 21 -15.66 16.85 11.06
C GLU A 21 -15.21 17.64 9.82
N ILE A 22 -16.18 18.28 9.18
CA ILE A 22 -16.02 19.11 7.97
C ILE A 22 -15.97 20.57 8.43
N GLY A 23 -14.92 21.30 8.06
CA GLY A 23 -14.70 22.69 8.45
C GLY A 23 -13.29 23.20 8.07
N GLY A 24 -13.16 24.52 7.97
CA GLY A 24 -11.92 25.19 7.55
C GLY A 24 -11.62 25.05 6.04
N ASP A 25 -10.46 25.54 5.63
CA ASP A 25 -10.06 25.59 4.21
C ASP A 25 -9.77 24.18 3.64
N GLU A 26 -9.25 23.26 4.46
CA GLU A 26 -8.80 21.93 4.03
C GLU A 26 -9.92 20.88 3.98
N LYS A 27 -10.86 20.90 4.93
CA LYS A 27 -11.98 19.94 5.00
C LYS A 27 -13.28 20.62 4.60
N ASN A 28 -13.29 21.21 3.43
CA ASN A 28 -14.44 21.91 2.87
C ASN A 28 -15.44 20.94 2.21
N TRP A 29 -16.52 21.46 1.63
CA TRP A 29 -17.55 20.65 0.97
C TRP A 29 -17.00 19.75 -0.16
N ALA A 30 -15.97 20.20 -0.88
CA ALA A 30 -15.34 19.39 -1.94
C ALA A 30 -14.60 18.17 -1.36
N PHE A 31 -13.97 18.31 -0.19
CA PHE A 31 -13.37 17.20 0.54
C PHE A 31 -14.42 16.17 0.96
N ALA A 32 -15.54 16.62 1.52
CA ALA A 32 -16.66 15.75 1.90
C ALA A 32 -17.24 15.02 0.68
N PHE A 33 -17.45 15.74 -0.42
CA PHE A 33 -17.90 15.17 -1.68
C PHE A 33 -16.95 14.08 -2.20
N TRP A 34 -15.64 14.35 -2.21
CA TRP A 34 -14.62 13.40 -2.65
C TRP A 34 -14.58 12.14 -1.77
N MET A 35 -14.64 12.30 -0.45
CA MET A 35 -14.69 11.17 0.48
C MET A 35 -15.90 10.26 0.25
N MET A 36 -17.07 10.82 -0.08
CA MET A 36 -18.25 10.03 -0.43
C MET A 36 -18.04 9.19 -1.71
N GLN A 37 -17.22 9.64 -2.67
CA GLN A 37 -16.89 8.85 -3.87
C GLN A 37 -16.02 7.63 -3.54
N LEU A 38 -15.15 7.73 -2.53
CA LEU A 38 -14.33 6.61 -2.04
C LEU A 38 -15.18 5.60 -1.26
N ALA A 39 -16.28 6.05 -0.65
CA ALA A 39 -17.23 5.23 0.09
C ALA A 39 -18.34 4.62 -0.79
N ALA A 40 -18.07 4.38 -2.09
CA ALA A 40 -19.06 3.96 -3.09
C ALA A 40 -19.87 2.67 -2.78
N ARG A 41 -19.51 1.93 -1.72
CA ARG A 41 -20.17 0.69 -1.27
C ARG A 41 -20.62 0.72 0.20
N ARG A 42 -20.60 1.89 0.85
CA ARG A 42 -20.95 2.03 2.28
C ARG A 42 -21.99 3.12 2.47
N ASP A 43 -22.99 2.88 3.32
CA ASP A 43 -23.92 3.93 3.73
C ASP A 43 -23.19 5.01 4.54
N VAL A 44 -23.46 6.27 4.21
CA VAL A 44 -22.82 7.42 4.85
C VAL A 44 -23.85 8.14 5.71
N ARG A 45 -23.62 8.22 7.03
CA ARG A 45 -24.42 9.06 7.93
C ARG A 45 -23.85 10.47 7.94
N LEU A 46 -24.60 11.43 7.43
CA LEU A 46 -24.25 12.84 7.39
C LEU A 46 -25.01 13.61 8.45
N SER A 47 -24.30 14.21 9.41
CA SER A 47 -24.88 15.10 10.42
C SER A 47 -24.62 16.56 10.02
N VAL A 48 -25.67 17.33 9.74
CA VAL A 48 -25.61 18.73 9.29
C VAL A 48 -26.31 19.63 10.30
N SER A 49 -25.70 20.77 10.64
CA SER A 49 -26.34 21.80 11.45
C SER A 49 -26.89 22.92 10.55
N ARG A 50 -28.21 23.14 10.58
CA ARG A 50 -28.86 24.25 9.87
C ARG A 50 -29.64 25.09 10.87
N ALA A 51 -29.34 26.39 10.93
CA ALA A 51 -29.96 27.33 11.88
C ALA A 51 -29.93 26.86 13.36
N GLY A 52 -28.85 26.19 13.77
CA GLY A 52 -28.67 25.71 15.14
C GLY A 52 -29.36 24.37 15.47
N GLN A 53 -30.08 23.77 14.53
CA GLN A 53 -30.62 22.41 14.67
C GLN A 53 -29.76 21.40 13.93
N LEU A 54 -29.41 20.31 14.63
CA LEU A 54 -28.63 19.20 14.10
C LEU A 54 -29.58 18.20 13.44
N GLN A 55 -29.36 17.94 12.15
CA GLN A 55 -30.14 17.01 11.33
C GLN A 55 -29.22 15.89 10.85
N GLU A 56 -29.67 14.64 11.00
CA GLU A 56 -28.96 13.48 10.49
C GLU A 56 -29.65 12.96 9.24
N VAL A 57 -28.85 12.73 8.19
CA VAL A 57 -29.31 12.20 6.91
C VAL A 57 -28.49 10.96 6.59
N LEU A 58 -29.16 9.85 6.33
CA LEU A 58 -28.53 8.64 5.82
C LEU A 58 -28.45 8.74 4.29
N LEU A 59 -27.24 8.62 3.75
CA LEU A 59 -26.97 8.65 2.32
C LEU A 59 -26.55 7.25 1.86
N THR A 60 -27.37 6.65 0.99
CA THR A 60 -27.05 5.38 0.33
C THR A 60 -26.46 5.67 -1.05
N PRO A 61 -25.21 5.27 -1.32
CA PRO A 61 -24.58 5.49 -2.63
C PRO A 61 -25.34 4.74 -3.73
N GLN A 62 -25.59 5.41 -4.86
CA GLN A 62 -26.16 4.77 -6.05
C GLN A 62 -25.19 4.85 -7.23
N PRO A 63 -25.03 3.76 -8.01
CA PRO A 63 -24.25 3.79 -9.23
C PRO A 63 -24.92 4.71 -10.26
N ALA A 64 -24.21 5.74 -10.69
CA ALA A 64 -24.72 6.68 -11.69
C ALA A 64 -23.97 6.48 -13.01
N LYS A 65 -24.60 5.73 -13.95
CA LYS A 65 -24.01 5.33 -15.24
C LYS A 65 -23.65 6.51 -16.15
N ASP A 66 -24.43 7.58 -16.09
CA ASP A 66 -24.25 8.80 -16.89
C ASP A 66 -23.71 9.98 -16.08
N TRP A 67 -23.24 9.72 -14.85
CA TRP A 67 -22.68 10.77 -14.02
C TRP A 67 -21.35 11.23 -14.58
N TYR A 68 -21.33 12.50 -14.92
CA TYR A 68 -20.17 13.18 -15.43
C TYR A 68 -19.09 13.28 -14.33
N LEU A 69 -18.15 12.34 -14.34
CA LEU A 69 -16.91 12.45 -13.55
C LEU A 69 -16.00 13.49 -14.22
N PRO A 70 -15.60 14.55 -13.51
CA PRO A 70 -14.81 15.67 -14.04
C PRO A 70 -13.34 15.32 -14.28
N ASN A 71 -13.04 14.17 -14.89
CA ASN A 71 -11.71 13.96 -15.47
C ASN A 71 -11.64 14.55 -16.90
N ARG A 72 -12.47 15.55 -17.24
CA ARG A 72 -12.26 16.43 -18.42
C ARG A 72 -11.04 17.32 -18.19
N GLY A 73 -9.86 16.72 -18.18
CA GLY A 73 -8.58 17.44 -18.23
C GLY A 73 -8.15 18.20 -16.96
N LEU A 74 -9.04 18.41 -15.98
CA LEU A 74 -8.69 18.99 -14.68
C LEU A 74 -8.43 17.87 -13.68
N ARG A 75 -7.19 17.38 -13.63
CA ARG A 75 -6.70 16.58 -12.51
C ARG A 75 -6.36 17.53 -11.37
N LEU A 76 -7.23 17.60 -10.37
CA LEU A 76 -6.90 18.24 -9.09
C LEU A 76 -5.87 17.35 -8.40
N GLU A 77 -4.61 17.61 -8.67
CA GLU A 77 -3.52 16.96 -7.96
C GLU A 77 -3.45 17.52 -6.54
N PRO A 78 -3.20 16.68 -5.54
CA PRO A 78 -3.00 17.15 -4.17
C PRO A 78 -1.91 18.21 -4.18
N LEU A 79 -2.12 19.30 -3.43
CA LEU A 79 -1.09 20.32 -3.26
C LEU A 79 0.13 19.67 -2.60
N THR A 80 1.19 19.48 -3.39
CA THR A 80 2.45 18.94 -2.87
C THR A 80 3.37 20.09 -2.52
N THR A 81 3.78 20.15 -1.25
CA THR A 81 4.83 21.07 -0.80
C THR A 81 6.15 20.34 -0.69
N THR A 82 7.22 20.94 -1.21
CA THR A 82 8.56 20.38 -1.04
C THR A 82 9.07 20.75 0.34
N LEU A 83 9.08 19.78 1.25
CA LEU A 83 9.72 19.94 2.56
C LEU A 83 11.24 19.99 2.37
N LYS A 84 11.83 21.15 2.61
CA LYS A 84 13.28 21.35 2.66
C LYS A 84 13.73 21.40 4.12
N SER A 85 14.89 20.83 4.42
CA SER A 85 15.48 20.99 5.76
C SER A 85 16.20 22.32 5.83
N ASP A 86 16.03 23.02 6.94
CA ASP A 86 16.81 24.22 7.26
C ASP A 86 18.16 23.85 7.90
N SER A 87 18.32 22.61 8.40
CA SER A 87 19.55 22.12 9.02
C SER A 87 19.82 20.63 8.78
N PHE A 88 21.08 20.21 8.91
CA PHE A 88 21.48 18.80 8.79
C PHE A 88 20.75 17.88 9.77
N VAL A 89 20.60 18.31 11.04
CA VAL A 89 19.89 17.53 12.06
C VAL A 89 18.43 17.31 11.68
N GLN A 90 17.78 18.36 11.15
CA GLN A 90 16.41 18.26 10.66
C GLN A 90 16.31 17.34 9.43
N ALA A 91 17.30 17.36 8.53
CA ALA A 91 17.37 16.44 7.39
C ALA A 91 17.41 14.98 7.85
N VAL A 92 18.26 14.66 8.83
CA VAL A 92 18.34 13.31 9.42
C VAL A 92 17.02 12.93 10.09
N ALA A 93 16.43 13.83 10.89
CA ALA A 93 15.16 13.57 11.55
C ALA A 93 14.00 13.35 10.54
N MET A 94 13.98 14.09 9.43
CA MET A 94 13.05 13.87 8.34
C MET A 94 13.29 12.52 7.65
N GLY A 95 14.55 12.15 7.41
CA GLY A 95 14.92 10.84 6.85
C GLY A 95 14.41 9.69 7.73
N VAL A 96 14.68 9.74 9.05
CA VAL A 96 14.20 8.71 9.99
C VAL A 96 12.67 8.61 9.99
N ARG A 97 11.97 9.75 10.00
CA ARG A 97 10.51 9.77 9.93
C ARG A 97 10.00 9.20 8.61
N HIS A 98 10.64 9.54 7.50
CA HIS A 98 10.27 9.03 6.17
C HIS A 98 10.48 7.51 6.08
N THR A 99 11.60 7.00 6.61
CA THR A 99 11.87 5.55 6.72
C THR A 99 10.82 4.86 7.59
N LYS A 100 10.47 5.42 8.75
CA LYS A 100 9.45 4.84 9.63
C LYS A 100 8.09 4.77 8.95
N ASN A 101 7.68 5.83 8.26
CA ASN A 101 6.42 5.84 7.51
C ASN A 101 6.45 4.81 6.38
N SER A 102 7.55 4.76 5.62
CA SER A 102 7.73 3.76 4.55
C SER A 102 7.62 2.33 5.08
N LEU A 103 8.25 2.03 6.23
CA LEU A 103 8.14 0.72 6.89
C LEU A 103 6.68 0.36 7.22
N LEU A 104 5.91 1.31 7.75
CA LEU A 104 4.49 1.10 8.08
C LEU A 104 3.66 0.87 6.81
N ASP A 105 3.89 1.65 5.76
CA ASP A 105 3.17 1.53 4.50
C ASP A 105 3.44 0.17 3.83
N ILE A 106 4.70 -0.27 3.82
CA ILE A 106 5.09 -1.59 3.30
C ILE A 106 4.42 -2.70 4.12
N TYR A 107 4.43 -2.60 5.45
CA TYR A 107 3.78 -3.58 6.32
C TYR A 107 2.26 -3.67 6.05
N LEU A 108 1.59 -2.52 5.93
CA LEU A 108 0.16 -2.48 5.61
C LEU A 108 -0.13 -3.07 4.22
N THR A 109 0.73 -2.79 3.25
CA THR A 109 0.63 -3.34 1.89
C THR A 109 0.77 -4.86 1.90
N LEU A 110 1.78 -5.40 2.57
CA LEU A 110 1.97 -6.85 2.71
C LEU A 110 0.78 -7.50 3.44
N ARG A 111 0.28 -6.87 4.50
CA ARG A 111 -0.90 -7.35 5.23
C ARG A 111 -2.14 -7.40 4.32
N ASN A 112 -2.38 -6.36 3.52
CA ASN A 112 -3.51 -6.28 2.61
C ASN A 112 -3.39 -7.27 1.44
N LEU A 113 -2.17 -7.51 0.96
CA LEU A 113 -1.89 -8.52 -0.06
C LEU A 113 -2.22 -9.93 0.45
N ILE A 114 -1.73 -10.28 1.64
CA ILE A 114 -2.02 -11.59 2.27
C ILE A 114 -3.52 -11.71 2.60
N GLY A 115 -4.17 -10.60 2.98
CA GLY A 115 -5.60 -10.53 3.25
C GLY A 115 -6.50 -10.53 2.01
N GLY A 116 -5.94 -10.58 0.78
CA GLY A 116 -6.71 -10.58 -0.46
C GLY A 116 -7.38 -9.24 -0.81
N LEU A 117 -7.07 -8.17 -0.07
CA LEU A 117 -7.58 -6.82 -0.31
C LEU A 117 -6.83 -6.11 -1.45
N LEU A 118 -5.63 -6.59 -1.78
CA LEU A 118 -4.81 -6.10 -2.88
C LEU A 118 -4.58 -7.22 -3.89
N SER A 119 -4.82 -6.94 -5.17
CA SER A 119 -4.55 -7.92 -6.23
C SER A 119 -3.05 -8.15 -6.39
N TYR A 120 -2.65 -9.40 -6.62
CA TYR A 120 -1.27 -9.75 -6.96
C TYR A 120 -0.80 -9.12 -8.28
N LYS A 121 -1.74 -8.63 -9.11
CA LYS A 121 -1.45 -7.87 -10.34
C LYS A 121 -0.86 -6.48 -10.05
N GLU A 122 -0.99 -5.95 -8.84
CA GLU A 122 -0.39 -4.67 -8.46
C GLU A 122 1.10 -4.80 -8.08
N LEU A 123 1.64 -6.03 -8.06
CA LEU A 123 3.05 -6.28 -7.77
C LEU A 123 3.89 -6.07 -9.03
N HIS A 124 4.62 -4.96 -9.06
CA HIS A 124 5.56 -4.68 -10.14
C HIS A 124 6.83 -5.53 -10.04
N GLY A 125 7.21 -6.12 -11.18
CA GLY A 125 8.47 -6.85 -11.31
C GLY A 125 9.68 -5.94 -11.54
N PRO A 126 10.88 -6.52 -11.77
CA PRO A 126 12.11 -5.77 -12.00
C PRO A 126 12.03 -4.77 -13.17
N ILE A 127 11.32 -5.10 -14.24
CA ILE A 127 11.12 -4.22 -15.40
C ILE A 127 10.15 -3.10 -15.02
N GLY A 128 9.06 -3.42 -14.32
CA GLY A 128 8.16 -2.42 -13.73
C GLY A 128 8.90 -1.42 -12.84
N ILE A 129 9.74 -1.90 -11.93
CA ILE A 129 10.59 -1.06 -11.06
C ILE A 129 11.54 -0.19 -11.90
N ALA A 130 12.18 -0.75 -12.93
CA ALA A 130 13.07 0.01 -13.80
C ALA A 130 12.32 1.12 -14.56
N ARG A 131 11.08 0.87 -14.99
CA ARG A 131 10.24 1.88 -15.64
C ARG A 131 9.87 3.01 -14.69
N VAL A 132 9.41 2.69 -13.48
CA VAL A 132 9.09 3.69 -12.46
C VAL A 132 10.35 4.48 -12.09
N ALA A 133 11.50 3.83 -11.93
CA ALA A 133 12.77 4.50 -11.70
C ALA A 133 13.11 5.50 -12.82
N TYR A 134 12.90 5.11 -14.08
CA TYR A 134 13.11 5.98 -15.23
C TYR A 134 12.15 7.17 -15.23
N GLU A 135 10.87 6.97 -14.92
CA GLU A 135 9.88 8.04 -14.79
C GLU A 135 10.25 9.02 -13.66
N VAL A 136 10.56 8.52 -12.46
CA VAL A 136 10.99 9.33 -11.32
C VAL A 136 12.30 10.07 -11.60
N SER A 137 13.22 9.48 -12.35
CA SER A 137 14.49 10.15 -12.70
C SER A 137 14.27 11.46 -13.49
N LYS A 138 13.17 11.57 -14.23
CA LYS A 138 12.80 12.78 -14.98
C LYS A 138 12.33 13.91 -14.08
N GLU A 139 11.88 13.60 -12.86
CA GLU A 139 11.49 14.60 -11.85
C GLU A 139 12.69 15.21 -11.10
N GLY A 140 13.89 14.65 -11.30
CA GLY A 140 15.14 15.17 -10.77
C GLY A 140 15.80 14.28 -9.71
N LEU A 141 17.06 14.60 -9.40
CA LEU A 141 17.92 13.75 -8.57
C LEU A 141 17.37 13.55 -7.15
N SER A 142 16.78 14.58 -6.53
CA SER A 142 16.21 14.48 -5.19
C SER A 142 15.09 13.44 -5.09
N LYS A 143 14.22 13.38 -6.10
CA LYS A 143 13.12 12.39 -6.18
C LYS A 143 13.66 10.99 -6.41
N LEU A 144 14.65 10.86 -7.30
CA LEU A 144 15.33 9.59 -7.55
C LEU A 144 16.00 9.01 -6.29
N LEU A 145 16.67 9.86 -5.51
CA LEU A 145 17.29 9.43 -4.25
C LEU A 145 16.26 8.99 -3.20
N LEU A 146 15.13 9.70 -3.10
CA LEU A 146 14.03 9.28 -2.22
C LEU A 146 13.42 7.95 -2.68
N PHE A 147 13.22 7.76 -3.98
CA PHE A 147 12.73 6.50 -4.54
C PHE A 147 13.70 5.35 -4.30
N LEU A 148 15.01 5.57 -4.49
CA LEU A 148 16.02 4.56 -4.18
C LEU A 148 16.07 4.25 -2.67
N GLY A 149 15.88 5.26 -1.82
CA GLY A 149 15.70 5.09 -0.39
C GLY A 149 14.49 4.21 -0.06
N PHE A 150 13.34 4.48 -0.69
CA PHE A 150 12.14 3.64 -0.54
C PHE A 150 12.38 2.19 -0.98
N LEU A 151 13.06 1.96 -2.12
CA LEU A 151 13.45 0.61 -2.55
C LEU A 151 14.37 -0.07 -1.54
N SER A 152 15.34 0.66 -0.97
CA SER A 152 16.23 0.14 0.06
C SER A 152 15.47 -0.32 1.31
N VAL A 153 14.48 0.46 1.74
CA VAL A 153 13.60 0.07 2.87
C VAL A 153 12.77 -1.17 2.53
N ASN A 154 12.23 -1.27 1.31
CA ASN A 154 11.52 -2.47 0.87
C ASN A 154 12.40 -3.71 0.92
N LEU A 155 13.63 -3.63 0.39
CA LEU A 155 14.58 -4.74 0.45
C LEU A 155 14.93 -5.12 1.89
N ALA A 156 15.08 -4.14 2.78
CA ALA A 156 15.28 -4.42 4.20
C ALA A 156 14.09 -5.22 4.77
N VAL A 157 12.85 -4.74 4.58
CA VAL A 157 11.64 -5.44 5.08
C VAL A 157 11.52 -6.85 4.51
N LEU A 158 11.73 -7.01 3.20
CA LEU A 158 11.68 -8.31 2.54
C LEU A 158 12.77 -9.25 3.06
N ASN A 159 13.98 -8.76 3.31
CA ASN A 159 15.07 -9.55 3.89
C ASN A 159 14.80 -9.94 5.36
N PHE A 160 14.00 -9.17 6.10
CA PHE A 160 13.54 -9.52 7.44
C PHE A 160 12.43 -10.59 7.45
N LEU A 161 11.88 -10.96 6.29
CA LEU A 161 10.87 -12.01 6.23
C LEU A 161 11.44 -13.36 6.69
N PRO A 162 10.60 -14.22 7.28
CA PRO A 162 11.01 -15.51 7.82
C PRO A 162 11.29 -16.56 6.73
N ILE A 163 12.23 -16.29 5.83
CA ILE A 163 12.57 -17.13 4.69
C ILE A 163 14.01 -17.67 4.90
N PRO A 164 14.24 -18.99 4.96
CA PRO A 164 15.54 -19.59 5.31
C PRO A 164 16.77 -19.15 4.51
N VAL A 165 16.58 -18.68 3.27
CA VAL A 165 17.68 -18.21 2.40
C VAL A 165 18.01 -16.73 2.59
N LEU A 166 17.15 -15.98 3.28
CA LEU A 166 17.29 -14.56 3.58
C LEU A 166 17.80 -14.35 5.02
N ASP A 167 18.28 -13.15 5.32
CA ASP A 167 18.82 -12.79 6.65
C ASP A 167 17.80 -13.06 7.79
N GLY A 168 16.51 -12.84 7.53
CA GLY A 168 15.43 -13.16 8.46
C GLY A 168 15.27 -14.65 8.75
N GLY A 169 15.68 -15.54 7.84
CA GLY A 169 15.74 -16.99 8.06
C GLY A 169 16.73 -17.37 9.16
N HIS A 170 17.90 -16.73 9.18
CA HIS A 170 18.88 -16.90 10.25
C HIS A 170 18.34 -16.40 11.59
N MET A 171 17.58 -15.30 11.61
CA MET A 171 16.91 -14.83 12.82
C MET A 171 15.93 -15.85 13.38
N ILE A 172 15.17 -16.57 12.54
CA ILE A 172 14.29 -17.65 13.01
C ILE A 172 15.10 -18.78 13.64
N PHE A 173 16.20 -19.21 13.01
CA PHE A 173 17.01 -20.29 13.56
C PHE A 173 17.62 -19.90 14.92
N LEU A 174 18.03 -18.65 15.07
CA LEU A 174 18.50 -18.11 16.35
C LEU A 174 17.36 -17.99 17.38
N ALA A 175 16.18 -17.53 16.97
CA ALA A 175 15.00 -17.46 17.85
C ALA A 175 14.58 -18.87 18.32
N TRP A 176 14.60 -19.84 17.41
CA TRP A 176 14.37 -21.24 17.72
C TRP A 176 15.41 -21.78 18.70
N GLU A 177 16.70 -21.56 18.45
CA GLU A 177 17.77 -21.98 19.36
C GLU A 177 17.61 -21.31 20.74
N GLY A 178 17.19 -20.05 20.80
CA GLY A 178 16.92 -19.35 22.06
C GLY A 178 15.78 -19.96 22.87
N ILE A 179 14.70 -20.38 22.21
CA ILE A 179 13.52 -21.00 22.85
C ILE A 179 13.81 -22.45 23.23
N VAL A 180 14.33 -23.24 22.30
CA VAL A 180 14.52 -24.70 22.44
C VAL A 180 15.85 -25.03 23.14
N ARG A 181 16.74 -24.05 23.29
CA ARG A 181 18.11 -24.17 23.84
C ARG A 181 18.96 -25.24 23.16
N LYS A 182 18.59 -25.61 21.93
CA LYS A 182 19.29 -26.60 21.11
C LYS A 182 19.35 -26.10 19.67
N ARG A 183 20.53 -26.30 19.06
CA ARG A 183 20.74 -26.00 17.64
C ARG A 183 19.85 -26.92 16.79
N PRO A 184 19.16 -26.38 15.77
CA PRO A 184 18.54 -27.20 14.74
C PRO A 184 19.58 -28.16 14.15
N SER A 185 19.17 -29.39 13.85
CA SER A 185 20.07 -30.34 13.18
C SER A 185 20.51 -29.78 11.82
N GLU A 186 21.76 -29.99 11.47
CA GLU A 186 22.36 -29.50 10.21
C GLU A 186 21.52 -29.91 8.97
N ARG A 187 20.99 -31.14 8.97
CA ARG A 187 20.12 -31.64 7.90
C ARG A 187 18.85 -30.81 7.72
N VAL A 188 18.23 -30.37 8.81
CA VAL A 188 17.01 -29.55 8.78
C VAL A 188 17.32 -28.16 8.26
N MET A 189 18.43 -27.56 8.71
CA MET A 189 18.85 -26.24 8.24
C MET A 189 19.14 -26.25 6.74
N VAL A 190 19.92 -27.24 6.27
CA VAL A 190 20.23 -27.42 4.84
C VAL A 190 18.96 -27.63 4.02
N ALA A 191 18.05 -28.51 4.46
CA ALA A 191 16.79 -28.74 3.77
C ALA A 191 15.91 -27.47 3.70
N ALA A 192 15.81 -26.73 4.82
CA ALA A 192 15.06 -25.48 4.87
C ALA A 192 15.66 -24.41 3.95
N THR A 193 16.99 -24.28 3.89
CA THR A 193 17.67 -23.37 2.96
C THR A 193 17.40 -23.73 1.50
N TYR A 194 17.51 -25.00 1.12
CA TYR A 194 17.20 -25.42 -0.25
C TYR A 194 15.73 -25.19 -0.63
N LEU A 195 14.81 -25.48 0.30
CA LEU A 195 13.38 -25.22 0.07
C LEU A 195 13.10 -23.73 -0.06
N GLY A 196 13.68 -22.91 0.82
CA GLY A 196 13.58 -21.45 0.77
C GLY A 196 14.17 -20.87 -0.52
N MET A 197 15.32 -21.38 -0.97
CA MET A 197 15.95 -20.99 -2.22
C MET A 197 15.07 -21.35 -3.43
N ALA A 198 14.53 -22.58 -3.48
CA ALA A 198 13.63 -22.99 -4.55
C ALA A 198 12.36 -22.13 -4.58
N PHE A 199 11.81 -21.79 -3.41
CA PHE A 199 10.67 -20.89 -3.29
C PHE A 199 10.98 -19.48 -3.81
N VAL A 200 12.09 -18.87 -3.38
CA VAL A 200 12.47 -17.52 -3.82
C VAL A 200 12.76 -17.48 -5.32
N LEU A 201 13.47 -18.48 -5.85
CA LEU A 201 13.72 -18.59 -7.30
C LEU A 201 12.41 -18.77 -8.07
N GLY A 202 11.49 -19.60 -7.57
CA GLY A 202 10.16 -19.78 -8.15
C GLY A 202 9.35 -18.48 -8.16
N LEU A 203 9.37 -17.73 -7.06
CA LEU A 203 8.72 -16.42 -6.98
C LEU A 203 9.36 -15.42 -7.95
N MET A 204 10.69 -15.42 -8.08
CA MET A 204 11.40 -14.52 -8.99
C MET A 204 11.02 -14.81 -10.45
N LEU A 205 10.95 -16.10 -10.83
CA LEU A 205 10.47 -16.52 -12.15
C LEU A 205 9.01 -16.13 -12.38
N LEU A 206 8.15 -16.31 -11.38
CA LEU A 206 6.74 -15.90 -11.44
C LEU A 206 6.61 -14.39 -11.66
N VAL A 207 7.33 -13.58 -10.89
CA VAL A 207 7.29 -12.12 -10.99
C VAL A 207 7.80 -11.67 -12.36
N ILE A 208 8.90 -12.23 -12.87
CA ILE A 208 9.40 -11.95 -14.22
C ILE A 208 8.36 -12.35 -15.28
N TYR A 209 7.71 -13.50 -15.11
CA TYR A 209 6.64 -13.93 -16.00
C TYR A 209 5.46 -12.94 -15.99
N LEU A 210 5.00 -12.51 -14.82
CA LEU A 210 3.93 -11.51 -14.70
C LEU A 210 4.33 -10.17 -15.35
N ASP A 211 5.57 -9.74 -15.19
CA ASP A 211 6.09 -8.49 -15.75
C ASP A 211 6.11 -8.52 -17.29
N ILE A 212 6.56 -9.64 -17.88
CA ILE A 212 6.67 -9.81 -19.34
C ILE A 212 5.32 -10.12 -20.00
N PHE A 213 4.50 -10.97 -19.40
CA PHE A 213 3.31 -11.51 -20.07
C PHE A 213 2.01 -10.82 -19.66
N VAL A 214 1.91 -10.32 -18.43
CA VAL A 214 0.67 -9.64 -17.97
C VAL A 214 0.81 -8.14 -18.20
N HIS A 215 1.84 -7.52 -17.64
CA HIS A 215 1.97 -6.05 -17.65
C HIS A 215 2.39 -5.48 -19.00
N ARG A 216 3.18 -6.22 -19.79
CA ARG A 216 3.68 -5.75 -21.09
C ARG A 216 2.77 -6.12 -22.26
N LEU A 217 2.11 -7.29 -22.22
CA LEU A 217 1.31 -7.80 -23.35
C LEU A 217 -0.19 -7.52 -23.25
N GLY A 218 -0.67 -6.90 -22.16
CA GLY A 218 -2.02 -6.34 -22.08
C GLY A 218 -3.14 -7.37 -22.28
N ILE A 219 -3.02 -8.54 -21.66
CA ILE A 219 -4.12 -9.52 -21.61
C ILE A 219 -4.93 -9.22 -20.35
N ASP A 220 -5.91 -8.31 -20.49
CA ASP A 220 -6.92 -8.01 -19.47
C ASP A 220 -8.05 -9.05 -19.46
#